data_AF-A0A0F9TPI3-F1
#
_entry.id   AF-A0A0F9TPI3-F1
#
_cell.length_a   1.000
_cell.length_b   1.000
_cell.length_c   1.000
_cell.angle_alpha   90.00
_cell.angle_beta   90.00
_cell.angle_gamma   90.00
#
_symmetry.space_group_name_H-M   'P 1'
#
loop_
_entity.id
_entity.type
_entity.pdbx_description
1 polymer ?
#
loop_
_entity_poly.entity_id
_entity_poly.type
_entity_poly.pdbx_seq_one_letter_code
_entity_poly.pdbx_strand_id
1 'polypeptide(L)'
;MSSLPNDLTTMAPGMKRPGLAVILGGLVTSAIALALVSLACFASEGDISLMGYYMMYFIPISAIGVGFLAGSGYGLVSLWQGIRVPWAILALVFALMVAAYFVAQYLEYLAIDPHWDDGTKISFWAFFDYITQSFTYSTGIDSDGAEPLGKLGYLLRGLEVLGFSAGGLFPLLLLRTVRYCDTCQRYMRSQQVCFLPVSKDIDTVAKEAEAQAALRRQGAPADASAESTLDQLMQAVADNDAMRLNKLIEPLQAAGRKTKKLLRRIRIDLNYCPTCHNGLLVLKRLEGKGRHMQTTPVGEVPVTAKLVQGLCSDKETLNIPTRQP
;
A
#
# COMPACT_ATOMS: atom_id res chain seq x y z
N MET A 1 18.34 -25.23 -20.50
CA MET A 1 18.49 -24.97 -19.05
C MET A 1 19.96 -24.73 -18.78
N SER A 2 20.38 -23.48 -18.96
CA SER A 2 21.76 -23.03 -18.79
C SER A 2 22.06 -22.81 -17.31
N SER A 3 23.13 -23.43 -16.84
CA SER A 3 23.71 -23.22 -15.51
C SER A 3 24.03 -21.75 -15.29
N LEU A 4 23.32 -21.11 -14.37
CA LEU A 4 23.62 -19.76 -13.90
C LEU A 4 25.03 -19.75 -13.25
N PRO A 5 25.88 -18.76 -13.54
CA PRO A 5 27.21 -18.66 -12.96
C PRO A 5 27.16 -18.50 -11.43
N ASN A 6 27.97 -19.30 -10.73
CA ASN A 6 28.07 -19.43 -9.28
C ASN A 6 28.77 -18.25 -8.55
N ASP A 7 29.03 -17.12 -9.22
CA ASP A 7 29.86 -16.03 -8.67
C ASP A 7 29.11 -14.99 -7.80
N LEU A 8 27.99 -15.37 -7.20
CA LEU A 8 27.16 -14.49 -6.35
C LEU A 8 27.49 -14.58 -4.84
N THR A 9 28.69 -15.05 -4.47
CA THR A 9 29.18 -15.07 -3.08
C THR A 9 29.75 -13.72 -2.62
N THR A 10 29.20 -12.61 -3.11
CA THR A 10 29.46 -11.29 -2.52
C THR A 10 28.77 -11.24 -1.16
N MET A 11 29.57 -11.12 -0.09
CA MET A 11 29.10 -11.13 1.30
C MET A 11 27.83 -10.30 1.47
N ALA A 12 26.74 -10.97 1.88
CA ALA A 12 25.46 -10.33 2.07
C ALA A 12 25.63 -9.15 3.05
N PRO A 13 25.34 -7.90 2.65
CA PRO A 13 25.47 -6.76 3.53
C PRO A 13 24.65 -7.00 4.79
N GLY A 14 25.23 -6.72 5.96
CA GLY A 14 24.62 -6.99 7.26
C GLY A 14 23.17 -6.50 7.29
N MET A 15 22.23 -7.43 7.48
CA MET A 15 20.81 -7.14 7.54
C MET A 15 20.55 -6.13 8.66
N LYS A 16 20.16 -4.90 8.31
CA LYS A 16 19.73 -3.91 9.30
C LYS A 16 18.49 -4.46 9.98
N ARG A 17 18.53 -4.59 11.32
CA ARG A 17 17.37 -5.02 12.11
C ARG A 17 16.28 -3.95 11.98
N PRO A 18 15.14 -4.25 11.32
CA PRO A 18 14.11 -3.25 11.01
C PRO A 18 13.39 -2.68 12.24
N GLY A 19 13.54 -3.35 13.39
CA GLY A 19 12.50 -3.34 14.42
C GLY A 19 12.33 -2.00 15.12
N LEU A 20 13.40 -1.46 15.71
CA LEU A 20 13.21 -0.48 16.78
C LEU A 20 12.60 0.85 16.29
N ALA A 21 13.10 1.40 15.19
CA ALA A 21 12.61 2.68 14.68
C ALA A 21 11.16 2.60 14.20
N VAL A 22 10.77 1.49 13.54
CA VAL A 22 9.40 1.27 13.09
C VAL A 22 8.45 1.17 14.28
N ILE A 23 8.85 0.43 15.33
CA ILE A 23 8.05 0.30 16.55
C ILE A 23 7.92 1.65 17.27
N LEU A 24 9.01 2.40 17.44
CA LEU A 24 8.96 3.73 18.06
C LEU A 24 8.08 4.70 17.29
N GLY A 25 8.20 4.74 15.96
CA GLY A 25 7.37 5.59 15.10
C GLY A 25 5.87 5.31 15.27
N GLY A 26 5.49 4.03 15.30
CA GLY A 26 4.10 3.64 15.50
C GLY A 26 3.60 3.84 16.94
N LEU A 27 4.45 3.69 17.95
CA LEU A 27 4.10 4.02 19.34
C LEU A 27 3.80 5.51 19.51
N VAL A 28 4.59 6.38 18.86
CA VAL A 28 4.35 7.83 18.85
C VAL A 28 3.00 8.16 18.20
N THR A 29 2.70 7.61 17.01
CA THR A 29 1.40 7.87 16.36
C THR A 29 0.24 7.26 17.12
N SER A 30 0.43 6.12 17.79
CA SER A 30 -0.59 5.52 18.67
C SER A 30 -0.87 6.41 19.88
N ALA A 31 0.16 6.94 20.54
CA ALA A 31 0.00 7.87 21.67
C ALA A 31 -0.72 9.15 21.24
N ILE A 32 -0.38 9.70 20.07
CA ILE A 32 -1.08 10.87 19.49
C ILE A 32 -2.55 10.54 19.23
N ALA A 33 -2.85 9.39 18.61
CA ALA A 33 -4.22 8.98 18.34
C ALA A 33 -5.04 8.83 19.64
N LEU A 34 -4.47 8.20 20.67
CA LEU A 34 -5.12 8.06 21.98
C LEU A 34 -5.35 9.41 22.66
N ALA A 35 -4.39 10.33 22.58
CA ALA A 35 -4.55 11.68 23.10
C ALA A 35 -5.66 12.45 22.38
N LEU A 36 -5.78 12.30 21.06
CA LEU A 36 -6.87 12.90 20.28
C LEU A 36 -8.24 12.31 20.63
N VAL A 37 -8.33 10.99 20.83
CA VAL A 37 -9.58 10.34 21.31
C VAL A 37 -9.96 10.87 22.70
N SER A 38 -8.99 10.97 23.60
CA SER A 38 -9.20 11.47 24.96
C SER A 38 -9.65 12.93 24.96
N LEU A 39 -9.02 13.77 24.13
CA LEU A 39 -9.39 15.17 23.96
C LEU A 39 -10.78 15.32 23.35
N ALA A 40 -11.15 14.48 22.37
CA ALA A 40 -12.48 14.49 21.78
C ALA A 40 -13.55 14.13 22.81
N CYS A 41 -13.31 13.10 23.63
CA CYS A 41 -14.20 12.70 24.72
C CYS A 41 -14.39 13.82 25.74
N PHE A 42 -13.30 14.50 26.11
CA PHE A 42 -13.35 15.64 27.03
C PHE A 42 -14.11 16.83 26.44
N ALA A 43 -13.85 17.14 25.16
CA ALA A 43 -14.48 18.27 24.47
C ALA A 43 -15.99 18.07 24.21
N SER A 44 -16.46 16.81 24.15
CA SER A 44 -17.86 16.48 23.95
C SER A 44 -18.64 16.28 25.24
N GLU A 45 -18.07 16.60 26.41
CA GLU A 45 -18.69 16.34 27.73
C GLU A 45 -19.14 14.88 27.93
N GLY A 46 -18.53 13.92 27.22
CA GLY A 46 -18.93 12.51 27.22
C GLY A 46 -20.08 12.11 26.29
N ASP A 47 -20.73 13.05 25.59
CA ASP A 47 -21.88 12.74 24.71
C ASP A 47 -21.49 12.00 23.43
N ILE A 48 -20.26 12.16 22.94
CA ILE A 48 -19.79 11.54 21.71
C ILE A 48 -18.87 10.35 22.03
N SER A 49 -19.45 9.15 21.99
CA SER A 49 -18.67 7.91 21.95
C SER A 49 -18.01 7.75 20.58
N LEU A 50 -16.82 8.34 20.40
CA LEU A 50 -16.09 8.31 19.11
C LEU A 50 -15.90 6.87 18.59
N MET A 51 -15.63 5.91 19.47
CA MET A 51 -15.48 4.48 19.11
C MET A 51 -16.79 3.80 18.72
N GLY A 52 -17.94 4.33 19.16
CA GLY A 52 -19.27 3.73 18.94
C GLY A 52 -19.97 4.15 17.65
N TYR A 53 -19.30 4.85 16.73
CA TYR A 53 -19.91 5.25 15.47
C TYR A 53 -19.89 4.11 14.44
N TYR A 54 -21.02 3.41 14.33
CA TYR A 54 -21.24 2.34 13.35
C TYR A 54 -21.95 2.88 12.10
N MET A 55 -21.38 2.64 10.92
CA MET A 55 -22.06 2.88 9.64
C MET A 55 -22.56 1.55 9.07
N MET A 56 -23.78 1.55 8.52
CA MET A 56 -24.39 0.35 7.94
C MET A 56 -24.41 -0.85 8.91
N TYR A 57 -24.72 -0.59 10.18
CA TYR A 57 -24.99 -1.58 11.23
C TYR A 57 -23.80 -2.44 11.72
N PHE A 58 -22.79 -2.71 10.89
CA PHE A 58 -21.73 -3.67 11.25
C PHE A 58 -20.29 -3.15 11.17
N ILE A 59 -20.05 -2.02 10.49
CA ILE A 59 -18.68 -1.57 10.24
C ILE A 59 -18.33 -0.46 11.22
N PRO A 60 -17.40 -0.69 12.18
CA PRO A 60 -16.97 0.32 13.13
C PRO A 60 -15.98 1.27 12.42
N ILE A 61 -16.52 2.18 11.61
CA ILE A 61 -15.72 3.08 10.76
C ILE A 61 -14.79 3.93 11.61
N SER A 62 -15.26 4.40 12.76
CA SER A 62 -14.42 5.21 13.66
C SER A 62 -13.28 4.39 14.24
N ALA A 63 -13.52 3.16 14.72
CA ALA A 63 -12.46 2.27 15.20
C ALA A 63 -11.41 2.02 14.12
N ILE A 64 -11.84 1.76 12.87
CA ILE A 64 -10.94 1.59 11.72
C ILE A 64 -10.14 2.88 11.46
N GLY A 65 -10.78 4.05 11.49
CA GLY A 65 -10.15 5.34 11.25
C GLY A 65 -9.12 5.71 12.32
N VAL A 66 -9.46 5.55 13.61
CA VAL A 66 -8.54 5.77 14.73
C VAL A 66 -7.41 4.75 14.68
N GLY A 67 -7.72 3.49 14.39
CA GLY A 67 -6.72 2.45 14.16
C GLY A 67 -5.74 2.82 13.07
N PHE A 68 -6.23 3.26 11.91
CA PHE A 68 -5.40 3.73 10.80
C PHE A 68 -4.48 4.88 11.20
N LEU A 69 -5.01 5.87 11.92
CA LEU A 69 -4.22 6.99 12.44
C LEU A 69 -3.13 6.49 13.40
N ALA A 70 -3.47 5.65 14.37
CA ALA A 70 -2.54 5.06 15.33
C ALA A 70 -1.44 4.25 14.64
N GLY A 71 -1.80 3.48 13.60
CA GLY A 71 -0.89 2.62 12.85
C GLY A 71 -0.05 3.31 11.77
N SER A 72 -0.39 4.55 11.40
CA SER A 72 0.25 5.28 10.30
C SER A 72 1.76 5.45 10.47
N GLY A 73 2.25 5.63 11.71
CA GLY A 73 3.67 5.78 12.03
C GLY A 73 4.49 4.53 11.70
N TYR A 74 3.96 3.33 11.93
CA TYR A 74 4.66 2.09 11.57
C TYR A 74 4.88 2.04 10.04
N GLY A 75 3.85 2.39 9.27
CA GLY A 75 3.91 2.43 7.80
C GLY A 75 4.88 3.49 7.29
N LEU A 76 4.74 4.74 7.75
CA LEU A 76 5.56 5.86 7.31
C LEU A 76 7.05 5.64 7.59
N VAL A 77 7.42 5.16 8.79
CA VAL A 77 8.82 4.89 9.12
C VAL A 77 9.36 3.72 8.29
N SER A 78 8.58 2.66 8.08
CA SER A 78 8.99 1.54 7.20
C SER A 78 9.22 2.00 5.76
N LEU A 79 8.32 2.84 5.23
CA LEU A 79 8.44 3.40 3.90
C LEU A 79 9.68 4.31 3.79
N TRP A 80 9.88 5.20 4.76
CA TRP A 80 10.99 6.16 4.74
C TRP A 80 12.35 5.47 4.85
N GLN A 81 12.47 4.44 5.71
CA GLN A 81 13.69 3.65 5.82
C GLN A 81 13.85 2.65 4.67
N GLY A 82 12.79 2.43 3.89
CA GLY A 82 12.78 1.50 2.78
C GLY A 82 12.92 0.05 3.23
N ILE A 83 12.53 -0.32 4.45
CA ILE A 83 12.77 -1.66 5.03
C ILE A 83 11.53 -2.52 4.92
N ARG A 84 11.71 -3.76 4.44
CA ARG A 84 10.63 -4.76 4.37
C ARG A 84 10.14 -5.11 5.77
N VAL A 85 8.82 -5.15 5.93
CA VAL A 85 8.17 -5.59 7.17
C VAL A 85 8.03 -7.13 7.18
N PRO A 86 8.80 -7.86 8.01
CA PRO A 86 8.62 -9.30 8.18
C PRO A 86 7.33 -9.60 8.94
N TRP A 87 6.83 -10.84 8.79
CA TRP A 87 5.61 -11.29 9.48
C TRP A 87 5.67 -11.16 11.01
N ALA A 88 6.84 -11.38 11.61
CA ALA A 88 7.02 -11.21 13.05
C ALA A 88 6.75 -9.77 13.53
N ILE A 89 7.14 -8.76 12.73
CA ILE A 89 6.85 -7.36 13.06
C ILE A 89 5.35 -7.08 12.89
N LEU A 90 4.67 -7.66 11.90
CA LEU A 90 3.22 -7.51 11.77
C LEU A 90 2.47 -8.10 12.97
N ALA A 91 2.87 -9.30 13.42
CA ALA A 91 2.27 -9.92 14.60
C ALA A 91 2.50 -9.07 15.87
N LEU A 92 3.70 -8.52 16.02
CA LEU A 92 4.02 -7.62 17.14
C LEU A 92 3.18 -6.33 17.07
N VAL A 93 3.11 -5.68 15.91
CA VAL A 93 2.28 -4.48 15.73
C VAL A 93 0.81 -4.79 15.98
N PHE A 94 0.30 -5.93 15.51
CA PHE A 94 -1.06 -6.36 15.82
C PHE A 94 -1.31 -6.47 17.33
N ALA A 95 -0.41 -7.13 18.06
CA ALA A 95 -0.50 -7.24 19.51
C ALA A 95 -0.46 -5.87 20.20
N LEU A 96 0.40 -4.96 19.72
CA LEU A 96 0.46 -3.58 20.22
C LEU A 96 -0.83 -2.79 19.92
N MET A 97 -1.46 -2.99 18.76
CA MET A 97 -2.74 -2.36 18.44
C MET A 97 -3.87 -2.88 19.34
N VAL A 98 -3.93 -4.18 19.60
CA VAL A 98 -4.89 -4.76 20.56
C VAL A 98 -4.67 -4.16 21.95
N ALA A 99 -3.42 -4.09 22.41
CA ALA A 99 -3.10 -3.47 23.69
C ALA A 99 -3.49 -1.98 23.72
N ALA A 100 -3.21 -1.22 22.66
CA ALA A 100 -3.57 0.19 22.55
C ALA A 100 -5.09 0.41 22.60
N TYR A 101 -5.89 -0.50 22.01
CA TYR A 101 -7.35 -0.46 22.14
C TYR A 101 -7.78 -0.60 23.60
N PHE A 102 -7.25 -1.56 24.35
CA PHE A 102 -7.57 -1.72 25.77
C PHE A 102 -7.09 -0.53 26.62
N VAL A 103 -5.94 0.06 26.27
CA VAL A 103 -5.48 1.30 26.91
C VAL A 103 -6.47 2.44 26.65
N ALA A 104 -7.01 2.57 25.43
CA ALA A 104 -8.04 3.57 25.14
C ALA A 104 -9.28 3.39 26.03
N GLN A 105 -9.78 2.16 26.14
CA GLN A 105 -10.93 1.81 26.99
C GLN A 105 -10.63 2.05 28.48
N TYR A 106 -9.40 1.81 28.91
CA TYR A 106 -8.98 2.09 30.27
C TYR A 106 -8.89 3.60 30.57
N LEU A 107 -8.44 4.41 29.61
CA LEU A 107 -8.42 5.87 29.74
C LEU A 107 -9.84 6.44 29.84
N GLU A 108 -10.78 5.90 29.07
CA GLU A 108 -12.20 6.26 29.16
C GLU A 108 -12.79 5.91 30.54
N TYR A 109 -12.50 4.71 31.04
CA TYR A 109 -12.85 4.30 32.40
C TYR A 109 -12.30 5.26 33.47
N LEU A 110 -11.04 5.70 33.34
CA LEU A 110 -10.46 6.67 34.27
C LEU A 110 -11.09 8.06 34.16
N ALA A 111 -11.51 8.47 32.97
CA ALA A 111 -12.12 9.77 32.74
C ALA A 111 -13.56 9.86 33.29
N ILE A 112 -14.32 8.76 33.19
CA ILE A 112 -15.70 8.68 33.70
C ILE A 112 -15.72 8.49 35.22
N ASP A 113 -14.71 7.80 35.77
CA ASP A 113 -14.63 7.41 37.19
C ASP A 113 -15.93 6.76 37.72
N PRO A 114 -16.32 5.61 37.15
CA PRO A 114 -17.65 5.04 37.40
C PRO A 114 -17.80 4.50 38.83
N HIS A 115 -18.94 4.81 39.45
CA HIS A 115 -19.36 4.34 40.76
C HIS A 115 -20.76 3.73 40.69
N TRP A 116 -21.03 2.76 41.56
CA TRP A 116 -22.39 2.25 41.80
C TRP A 116 -23.22 3.27 42.59
N ASP A 117 -24.54 3.08 42.65
CA ASP A 117 -25.46 3.95 43.40
C ASP A 117 -25.13 4.05 44.90
N ASP A 118 -24.46 3.03 45.45
CA ASP A 118 -23.98 3.01 46.83
C ASP A 118 -22.67 3.78 47.05
N GLY A 119 -22.11 4.37 46.00
CA GLY A 119 -20.84 5.10 46.02
C GLY A 119 -19.60 4.20 45.91
N THR A 120 -19.74 2.89 45.70
CA THR A 120 -18.60 1.99 45.53
C THR A 120 -18.01 2.12 44.12
N LYS A 121 -16.70 2.28 44.00
CA LYS A 121 -16.00 2.37 42.72
C LYS A 121 -16.12 1.07 41.92
N ILE A 122 -16.52 1.17 40.65
CA ILE A 122 -16.63 0.03 39.74
C ILE A 122 -15.23 -0.35 39.24
N SER A 123 -14.89 -1.64 39.21
CA SER A 123 -13.61 -2.09 38.62
C SER A 123 -13.61 -1.96 37.09
N PHE A 124 -12.45 -1.77 36.47
CA PHE A 124 -12.34 -1.68 35.00
C PHE A 124 -13.01 -2.85 34.27
N TRP A 125 -12.83 -4.09 34.75
CA TRP A 125 -13.42 -5.27 34.09
C TRP A 125 -14.94 -5.32 34.23
N ALA A 126 -15.48 -4.92 35.38
CA ALA A 126 -16.93 -4.83 35.57
C ALA A 126 -17.53 -3.70 34.71
N PHE A 127 -16.84 -2.57 34.62
CA PHE A 127 -17.21 -1.49 33.71
C PHE A 127 -17.18 -1.97 32.25
N PHE A 128 -16.09 -2.60 31.81
CA PHE A 128 -15.92 -3.09 30.44
C PHE A 128 -16.96 -4.15 30.05
N ASP A 129 -17.26 -5.09 30.96
CA ASP A 129 -18.35 -6.07 30.79
C ASP A 129 -19.70 -5.37 30.66
N TYR A 130 -20.00 -4.46 31.58
CA TYR A 130 -21.26 -3.72 31.61
C TYR A 130 -21.49 -2.93 30.32
N ILE A 131 -20.52 -2.09 29.89
CA ILE A 131 -20.64 -1.31 28.65
C ILE A 131 -20.72 -2.19 27.40
N THR A 132 -20.13 -3.38 27.44
CA THR A 132 -20.17 -4.32 26.33
C THR A 132 -21.54 -4.99 26.25
N GLN A 133 -22.14 -5.37 27.38
CA GLN A 133 -23.49 -5.95 27.40
C GLN A 133 -24.59 -4.91 27.16
N SER A 134 -24.34 -3.65 27.50
CA SER A 134 -25.27 -2.55 27.35
C SER A 134 -25.31 -1.94 25.94
N PHE A 135 -24.59 -2.51 24.97
CA PHE A 135 -24.76 -2.09 23.58
C PHE A 135 -26.23 -2.27 23.17
N THR A 136 -26.88 -1.16 22.86
CA THR A 136 -28.27 -1.15 22.38
C THR A 136 -28.28 -0.92 20.87
N TYR A 137 -29.31 -1.43 20.20
CA TYR A 137 -29.52 -1.17 18.78
C TYR A 137 -30.82 -0.42 18.56
N SER A 138 -30.73 0.70 17.85
CA SER A 138 -31.88 1.47 17.40
C SER A 138 -31.97 1.46 15.88
N THR A 139 -33.10 0.96 15.37
CA THR A 139 -33.52 1.11 13.96
C THR A 139 -34.51 2.27 13.83
N GLY A 140 -34.03 3.51 13.80
CA GLY A 140 -34.86 4.67 13.43
C GLY A 140 -34.67 5.89 14.33
N ILE A 141 -35.37 6.98 13.99
CA ILE A 141 -35.31 8.27 14.73
C ILE A 141 -36.14 8.20 16.03
N ASP A 142 -37.15 7.31 16.10
CA ASP A 142 -38.08 7.20 17.23
C ASP A 142 -37.99 5.82 17.92
N SER A 143 -36.83 5.47 18.47
CA SER A 143 -36.64 4.18 19.17
C SER A 143 -36.75 4.33 20.69
N ASP A 144 -37.95 4.61 21.18
CA ASP A 144 -38.24 4.42 22.61
C ASP A 144 -38.29 2.92 22.89
N GLY A 145 -37.16 2.34 23.33
CA GLY A 145 -37.08 0.94 23.75
C GLY A 145 -35.98 0.10 23.11
N ALA A 146 -34.81 0.66 22.82
CA ALA A 146 -33.68 -0.14 22.34
C ALA A 146 -33.24 -1.15 23.42
N GLU A 147 -33.51 -2.44 23.19
CA GLU A 147 -33.10 -3.52 24.11
C GLU A 147 -31.58 -3.73 24.08
N PRO A 148 -30.95 -4.00 25.23
CA PRO A 148 -29.53 -4.33 25.29
C PRO A 148 -29.26 -5.67 24.59
N LEU A 149 -28.21 -5.71 23.78
CA LEU A 149 -27.78 -6.89 23.04
C LEU A 149 -27.25 -8.01 23.97
N GLY A 150 -26.91 -7.67 25.22
CA GLY A 150 -26.37 -8.60 26.19
C GLY A 150 -25.10 -9.28 25.66
N LYS A 151 -25.10 -10.61 25.57
CA LYS A 151 -23.93 -11.38 25.12
C LYS A 151 -23.52 -11.09 23.67
N LEU A 152 -24.43 -10.66 22.80
CA LEU A 152 -24.08 -10.29 21.42
C LEU A 152 -23.20 -9.03 21.36
N GLY A 153 -23.22 -8.19 22.39
CA GLY A 153 -22.33 -7.04 22.48
C GLY A 153 -20.85 -7.41 22.49
N TYR A 154 -20.47 -8.61 22.95
CA TYR A 154 -19.11 -9.12 22.86
C TYR A 154 -18.65 -9.38 21.42
N LEU A 155 -19.57 -9.79 20.54
CA LEU A 155 -19.27 -9.95 19.12
C LEU A 155 -18.98 -8.60 18.48
N LEU A 156 -19.80 -7.58 18.77
CA LEU A 156 -19.57 -6.21 18.30
C LEU A 156 -18.25 -5.65 18.85
N ARG A 157 -17.97 -5.84 20.14
CA ARG A 157 -16.71 -5.46 20.76
C ARG A 157 -15.52 -6.14 20.08
N GLY A 158 -15.64 -7.43 19.75
CA GLY A 158 -14.64 -8.16 18.98
C GLY A 158 -14.41 -7.55 17.60
N LEU A 159 -15.48 -7.14 16.91
CA LEU A 159 -15.39 -6.44 15.62
C LEU A 159 -14.74 -5.06 15.75
N GLU A 160 -14.96 -4.31 16.83
CA GLU A 160 -14.26 -3.05 17.09
C GLU A 160 -12.75 -3.27 17.28
N VAL A 161 -12.36 -4.23 18.12
CA VAL A 161 -10.95 -4.57 18.36
C VAL A 161 -10.27 -4.98 17.05
N LEU A 162 -10.95 -5.81 16.26
CA LEU A 162 -10.47 -6.24 14.95
C LEU A 162 -10.41 -5.07 13.96
N GLY A 163 -11.42 -4.22 13.90
CA GLY A 163 -11.48 -3.04 13.04
C GLY A 163 -10.37 -2.04 13.36
N PHE A 164 -10.15 -1.74 14.64
CA PHE A 164 -9.06 -0.90 15.12
C PHE A 164 -7.70 -1.49 14.76
N SER A 165 -7.49 -2.78 15.06
CA SER A 165 -6.21 -3.45 14.80
C SER A 165 -5.93 -3.61 13.31
N ALA A 166 -6.94 -3.96 12.51
CA ALA A 166 -6.84 -4.06 11.06
C ALA A 166 -6.60 -2.68 10.42
N GLY A 167 -7.29 -1.64 10.91
CA GLY A 167 -7.05 -0.25 10.51
C GLY A 167 -5.60 0.15 10.72
N GLY A 168 -5.03 -0.17 11.88
CA GLY A 168 -3.61 0.12 12.17
C GLY A 168 -2.60 -0.71 11.39
N LEU A 169 -2.95 -1.94 11.01
CA LEU A 169 -2.12 -2.77 10.14
C LEU A 169 -2.21 -2.37 8.67
N PHE A 170 -3.28 -1.69 8.25
CA PHE A 170 -3.54 -1.38 6.85
C PHE A 170 -2.38 -0.68 6.13
N PRO A 171 -1.73 0.37 6.69
CA PRO A 171 -0.54 0.97 6.08
C PRO A 171 0.60 -0.03 5.84
N LEU A 172 0.85 -0.96 6.77
CA LEU A 172 1.89 -1.97 6.63
C LEU A 172 1.52 -3.03 5.61
N LEU A 173 0.25 -3.45 5.56
CA LEU A 173 -0.26 -4.38 4.56
C LEU A 173 -0.18 -3.80 3.15
N LEU A 174 -0.47 -2.51 2.99
CA LEU A 174 -0.31 -1.81 1.72
C LEU A 174 1.15 -1.86 1.24
N LEU A 175 2.11 -1.63 2.13
CA LEU A 175 3.53 -1.71 1.79
C LEU A 175 4.00 -3.12 1.39
N ARG A 176 3.31 -4.19 1.79
CA ARG A 176 3.64 -5.55 1.33
C ARG A 176 3.36 -5.78 -0.15
N THR A 177 2.49 -4.97 -0.76
CA THR A 177 2.23 -5.02 -2.20
C THR A 177 3.38 -4.40 -3.01
N VAL A 178 4.24 -3.63 -2.35
CA VAL A 178 5.44 -3.03 -2.94
C VAL A 178 6.53 -4.09 -3.05
N ARG A 179 7.21 -4.11 -4.21
CA ARG A 179 8.33 -5.03 -4.45
C ARG A 179 9.51 -4.69 -3.54
N TYR A 180 10.19 -5.73 -3.09
CA TYR A 180 11.39 -5.62 -2.27
C TYR A 180 12.51 -6.45 -2.89
N CYS A 181 13.75 -6.11 -2.54
CA CYS A 181 14.93 -6.86 -2.90
C CYS A 181 15.13 -8.02 -1.90
N ASP A 182 15.24 -9.26 -2.38
CA ASP A 182 15.44 -10.43 -1.52
C ASP A 182 16.78 -10.40 -0.78
N THR A 183 17.82 -9.87 -1.40
CA THR A 183 19.15 -9.77 -0.77
C THR A 183 19.20 -8.67 0.28
N CYS A 184 18.71 -7.47 -0.04
CA CYS A 184 18.83 -6.31 0.84
C CYS A 184 17.65 -6.15 1.81
N GLN A 185 16.54 -6.87 1.60
CA GLN A 185 15.27 -6.71 2.32
C GLN A 185 14.77 -5.25 2.34
N ARG A 186 14.97 -4.55 1.22
CA ARG A 186 14.55 -3.15 1.04
C ARG A 186 13.55 -2.99 -0.07
N TYR A 187 12.62 -2.05 0.06
CA TYR A 187 11.70 -1.69 -1.02
C TYR A 187 12.46 -1.21 -2.25
N MET A 188 12.05 -1.70 -3.42
CA MET A 188 12.63 -1.32 -4.70
C MET A 188 12.07 0.04 -5.14
N ARG A 189 12.92 0.89 -5.71
CA ARG A 189 12.50 2.09 -6.40
C ARG A 189 11.96 1.72 -7.77
N SER A 190 10.84 2.31 -8.17
CA SER A 190 10.29 2.15 -9.52
C SER A 190 10.61 3.39 -10.34
N GLN A 191 11.26 3.19 -11.49
CA GLN A 191 11.59 4.24 -12.43
C GLN A 191 11.00 3.90 -13.79
N GLN A 192 10.21 4.81 -14.34
CA GLN A 192 9.67 4.61 -15.67
C GLN A 192 10.79 4.79 -16.70
N VAL A 193 11.03 3.75 -17.51
CA VAL A 193 12.11 3.76 -18.51
C VAL A 193 11.65 4.40 -19.79
N CYS A 194 10.62 3.83 -20.44
CA CYS A 194 10.03 4.35 -21.68
C CYS A 194 8.60 3.82 -21.90
N PHE A 195 7.97 4.27 -22.98
CA PHE A 195 6.75 3.67 -23.52
C PHE A 195 7.02 3.19 -24.94
N LEU A 196 6.60 1.97 -25.24
CA LEU A 196 6.66 1.39 -26.57
C LEU A 196 5.26 1.52 -27.22
N PRO A 197 5.14 2.20 -28.38
CA PRO A 197 3.88 2.34 -29.10
C PRO A 197 3.45 0.99 -29.68
N VAL A 198 2.21 0.58 -29.40
CA VAL A 198 1.63 -0.66 -29.94
C VAL A 198 0.46 -0.34 -30.90
N SER A 199 -0.09 0.87 -30.85
CA SER A 199 -1.09 1.37 -31.79
C SER A 199 -0.66 2.69 -32.43
N LYS A 200 -1.27 3.05 -33.57
CA LYS A 200 -1.18 4.41 -34.12
C LYS A 200 -2.06 5.36 -33.31
N ASP A 201 -1.78 6.67 -33.43
CA ASP A 201 -2.64 7.69 -32.82
C ASP A 201 -3.99 7.67 -33.54
N ILE A 202 -5.06 7.63 -32.75
CA ILE A 202 -6.43 7.63 -33.28
C ILE A 202 -7.10 8.81 -32.60
N ASP A 203 -7.12 9.94 -33.31
CA ASP A 203 -7.71 11.18 -32.81
C ASP A 203 -9.22 11.04 -32.55
N THR A 204 -9.89 10.05 -33.15
CA THR A 204 -11.33 9.80 -32.99
C THR A 204 -11.63 8.30 -32.99
N VAL A 205 -11.76 7.72 -31.80
CA VAL A 205 -12.27 6.36 -31.65
C VAL A 205 -13.79 6.42 -31.78
N ALA A 206 -14.32 6.11 -32.97
CA ALA A 206 -15.75 5.91 -33.13
C ALA A 206 -16.21 4.81 -32.16
N LYS A 207 -17.36 5.01 -31.50
CA LYS A 207 -17.89 4.10 -30.45
C LYS A 207 -18.34 2.73 -30.97
N GLU A 208 -18.28 2.50 -32.27
CA GLU A 208 -18.86 1.32 -32.91
C GLU A 208 -17.94 0.10 -32.82
N ALA A 209 -18.53 -1.09 -32.67
CA ALA A 209 -17.81 -2.37 -32.61
C ALA A 209 -16.98 -2.62 -33.88
N GLU A 210 -17.45 -2.13 -35.04
CA GLU A 210 -16.72 -2.19 -36.31
C GLU A 210 -15.45 -1.35 -36.30
N ALA A 211 -15.47 -0.19 -35.63
CA ALA A 211 -14.29 0.65 -35.46
C ALA A 211 -13.23 -0.03 -34.60
N GLN A 212 -13.62 -0.79 -33.57
CA GLN A 212 -12.69 -1.60 -32.79
C GLN A 212 -12.08 -2.75 -33.61
N ALA A 213 -12.88 -3.43 -34.44
CA ALA A 213 -12.38 -4.49 -35.31
C ALA A 213 -11.40 -3.94 -36.37
N ALA A 214 -11.72 -2.80 -36.98
CA ALA A 214 -10.82 -2.08 -37.89
C ALA A 214 -9.54 -1.64 -37.16
N LEU A 215 -9.64 -1.19 -35.91
CA LEU A 215 -8.50 -0.82 -35.09
C LEU A 215 -7.55 -1.99 -34.84
N ARG A 216 -8.09 -3.18 -34.57
CA ARG A 216 -7.29 -4.41 -34.41
C ARG A 216 -6.55 -4.76 -35.69
N ARG A 217 -7.19 -4.60 -36.87
CA ARG A 217 -6.54 -4.84 -38.17
C ARG A 217 -5.43 -3.83 -38.46
N GLN A 218 -5.64 -2.55 -38.16
CA GLN A 218 -4.63 -1.50 -38.34
C GLN A 218 -3.49 -1.57 -37.31
N GLY A 219 -3.74 -2.20 -36.16
CA GLY A 219 -2.75 -2.42 -35.10
C GLY A 219 -1.71 -3.49 -35.44
N ALA A 220 -2.04 -4.50 -36.26
CA ALA A 220 -1.16 -5.62 -36.56
C ALA A 220 0.30 -5.26 -36.97
N PRO A 221 0.55 -4.31 -37.89
CA PRO A 221 1.94 -3.92 -38.21
C PRO A 221 2.65 -3.18 -37.07
N ALA A 222 1.90 -2.43 -36.25
CA ALA A 222 2.48 -1.76 -35.08
C ALA A 222 2.76 -2.76 -33.94
N ASP A 223 1.91 -3.78 -33.79
CA ASP A 223 2.14 -4.92 -32.89
C ASP A 223 3.45 -5.65 -33.27
N ALA A 224 3.64 -6.00 -34.55
CA ALA A 224 4.85 -6.68 -35.02
C ALA A 224 6.14 -5.84 -34.82
N SER A 225 6.08 -4.52 -35.07
CA SER A 225 7.20 -3.62 -34.83
C SER A 225 7.52 -3.49 -33.33
N ALA A 226 6.49 -3.43 -32.49
CA ALA A 226 6.65 -3.42 -31.04
C ALA A 226 7.27 -4.74 -30.54
N GLU A 227 6.84 -5.89 -31.05
CA GLU A 227 7.42 -7.20 -30.72
C GLU A 227 8.90 -7.26 -31.08
N SER A 228 9.29 -6.88 -32.31
CA SER A 228 10.70 -6.84 -32.70
C SER A 228 11.54 -5.88 -31.84
N THR A 229 11.00 -4.71 -31.51
CA THR A 229 11.69 -3.76 -30.61
C THR A 229 11.84 -4.33 -29.21
N LEU A 230 10.81 -5.03 -28.73
CA LEU A 230 10.83 -5.68 -27.44
C LEU A 230 11.89 -6.79 -27.40
N ASP A 231 11.97 -7.63 -28.43
CA ASP A 231 12.99 -8.67 -28.55
C ASP A 231 14.41 -8.09 -28.53
N GLN A 232 14.63 -6.98 -29.24
CA GLN A 232 15.91 -6.28 -29.22
C GLN A 232 16.26 -5.71 -27.84
N LEU A 233 15.28 -5.18 -27.11
CA LEU A 233 15.47 -4.72 -25.73
C LEU A 233 15.81 -5.89 -24.80
N MET A 234 15.09 -7.01 -24.91
CA MET A 234 15.32 -8.20 -24.09
C MET A 234 16.68 -8.83 -24.39
N GLN A 235 17.11 -8.84 -25.65
CA GLN A 235 18.44 -9.30 -26.03
C GLN A 235 19.53 -8.39 -25.43
N ALA A 236 19.39 -7.06 -25.52
CA ALA A 236 20.36 -6.14 -24.92
C ALA A 236 20.46 -6.29 -23.39
N VAL A 237 19.34 -6.60 -22.73
CA VAL A 237 19.31 -6.93 -21.29
C VAL A 237 20.03 -8.25 -20.99
N ALA A 238 19.76 -9.29 -21.78
CA ALA A 238 20.40 -10.60 -21.63
C ALA A 238 21.92 -10.52 -21.84
N ASP A 239 22.36 -9.70 -22.80
CA ASP A 239 23.77 -9.44 -23.10
C ASP A 239 24.44 -8.50 -22.07
N ASN A 240 23.68 -7.93 -21.13
CA ASN A 240 24.13 -6.95 -20.14
C ASN A 240 24.78 -5.69 -20.78
N ASP A 241 24.30 -5.29 -21.97
CA ASP A 241 24.82 -4.17 -22.75
C ASP A 241 24.00 -2.90 -22.51
N ALA A 242 24.44 -2.12 -21.51
CA ALA A 242 23.80 -0.85 -21.14
C ALA A 242 23.79 0.17 -22.28
N MET A 243 24.83 0.19 -23.11
CA MET A 243 24.95 1.18 -24.18
C MET A 243 23.97 0.90 -25.31
N ARG A 244 23.86 -0.36 -25.74
CA ARG A 244 22.87 -0.79 -26.72
C ARG A 244 21.45 -0.57 -26.20
N LEU A 245 21.21 -0.88 -24.93
CA LEU A 245 19.91 -0.66 -24.29
C LEU A 245 19.53 0.84 -24.27
N ASN A 246 20.45 1.73 -23.89
CA ASN A 246 20.22 3.17 -23.91
C ASN A 246 19.91 3.70 -25.31
N LYS A 247 20.65 3.24 -26.34
CA LYS A 247 20.39 3.61 -27.75
C LYS A 247 19.00 3.20 -28.22
N LEU A 248 18.49 2.05 -27.78
CA LEU A 248 17.12 1.61 -28.12
C LEU A 248 16.06 2.41 -27.35
N ILE A 249 16.34 2.80 -26.11
CA ILE A 249 15.40 3.50 -25.24
C ILE A 249 15.26 4.98 -25.59
N GLU A 250 16.34 5.65 -25.99
CA GLU A 250 16.38 7.08 -26.29
C GLU A 250 15.28 7.56 -27.26
N PRO A 251 15.10 6.96 -28.46
CA PRO A 251 14.02 7.37 -29.36
C PRO A 251 12.63 7.11 -28.77
N LEU A 252 12.47 6.05 -27.97
CA LEU A 252 11.20 5.73 -27.29
C LEU A 252 10.88 6.73 -26.18
N GLN A 253 11.89 7.23 -25.47
CA GLN A 253 11.73 8.29 -24.47
C GLN A 253 11.34 9.61 -25.13
N ALA A 254 11.99 9.98 -26.23
CA ALA A 254 11.64 11.18 -27.01
C ALA A 254 10.18 11.13 -27.52
N ALA A 255 9.71 9.96 -27.96
CA ALA A 255 8.33 9.75 -28.38
C ALA A 255 7.32 9.68 -27.22
N GLY A 256 7.77 9.55 -25.96
CA GLY A 256 6.95 9.18 -24.82
C GLY A 256 5.72 10.07 -24.55
N ARG A 257 5.78 11.37 -24.86
CA ARG A 257 4.62 12.28 -24.72
C ARG A 257 3.50 11.94 -25.71
N LYS A 258 3.83 11.58 -26.95
CA LYS A 258 2.87 11.14 -27.97
C LYS A 258 2.37 9.73 -27.63
N THR A 259 3.29 8.82 -27.28
CA THR A 259 2.97 7.44 -26.94
C THR A 259 2.01 7.31 -25.76
N LYS A 260 2.06 8.21 -24.77
CA LYS A 260 1.13 8.25 -23.63
C LYS A 260 -0.34 8.41 -24.02
N LYS A 261 -0.64 9.00 -25.19
CA LYS A 261 -2.01 9.23 -25.67
C LYS A 261 -2.61 8.03 -26.40
N LEU A 262 -1.75 7.09 -26.83
CA LEU A 262 -2.16 5.90 -27.59
C LEU A 262 -3.03 4.97 -26.76
N LEU A 263 -4.01 4.33 -27.41
CA LEU A 263 -4.90 3.36 -26.78
C LEU A 263 -4.17 2.10 -26.31
N ARG A 264 -3.23 1.58 -27.10
CA ARG A 264 -2.42 0.41 -26.76
C ARG A 264 -0.95 0.81 -26.72
N ARG A 265 -0.31 0.54 -25.59
CA ARG A 265 1.11 0.83 -25.38
C ARG A 265 1.70 -0.11 -24.36
N ILE A 266 2.99 -0.42 -24.46
CA ILE A 266 3.72 -1.15 -23.42
C ILE A 266 4.51 -0.15 -22.59
N ARG A 267 4.28 -0.15 -21.29
CA ARG A 267 5.06 0.60 -20.31
C ARG A 267 6.18 -0.29 -19.80
N ILE A 268 7.40 0.21 -19.88
CA ILE A 268 8.59 -0.45 -19.35
C ILE A 268 9.02 0.30 -18.09
N ASP A 269 8.94 -0.37 -16.95
CA ASP A 269 9.37 0.13 -15.64
C ASP A 269 10.63 -0.61 -15.19
N LEU A 270 11.62 0.12 -14.69
CA LEU A 270 12.77 -0.43 -13.98
C LEU A 270 12.49 -0.38 -12.48
N ASN A 271 12.37 -1.54 -11.85
CA ASN A 271 12.31 -1.66 -10.41
C ASN A 271 13.69 -2.06 -9.90
N TYR A 272 14.35 -1.27 -9.08
CA TYR A 272 15.72 -1.54 -8.63
C TYR A 272 15.92 -1.29 -7.14
N CYS A 273 16.85 -2.02 -6.52
CA CYS A 273 17.26 -1.77 -5.15
C CYS A 273 18.21 -0.57 -5.08
N PRO A 274 17.95 0.44 -4.24
CA PRO A 274 18.86 1.60 -4.10
C PRO A 274 20.19 1.27 -3.41
N THR A 275 20.40 0.04 -2.95
CA THR A 275 21.62 -0.37 -2.21
C THR A 275 22.51 -1.27 -3.05
N CYS A 276 21.99 -2.38 -3.56
CA CYS A 276 22.79 -3.29 -4.39
C CYS A 276 22.64 -3.04 -5.90
N HIS A 277 21.74 -2.14 -6.32
CA HIS A 277 21.40 -1.88 -7.73
C HIS A 277 20.86 -3.09 -8.51
N ASN A 278 20.65 -4.27 -7.91
CA ASN A 278 19.94 -5.35 -8.58
C ASN A 278 18.47 -4.94 -8.82
N GLY A 279 17.92 -5.35 -9.96
CA GLY A 279 16.58 -4.93 -10.36
C GLY A 279 15.84 -5.91 -11.25
N LEU A 280 14.67 -5.46 -11.67
CA LEU A 280 13.75 -6.13 -12.60
C LEU A 280 13.26 -5.08 -13.60
N LEU A 281 13.33 -5.39 -14.89
CA LEU A 281 12.55 -4.69 -15.90
C LEU A 281 11.17 -5.32 -15.97
N VAL A 282 10.14 -4.52 -15.71
CA VAL A 282 8.74 -4.95 -15.67
C VAL A 282 8.02 -4.36 -16.87
N LEU A 283 7.42 -5.26 -17.65
CA LEU A 283 6.68 -4.91 -18.86
C LEU A 283 5.19 -4.99 -18.58
N LYS A 284 4.48 -3.88 -18.81
CA LYS A 284 3.03 -3.78 -18.60
C LYS A 284 2.36 -3.29 -19.87
N ARG A 285 1.41 -4.05 -20.39
CA ARG A 285 0.56 -3.60 -21.49
C ARG A 285 -0.56 -2.74 -20.92
N LEU A 286 -0.69 -1.52 -21.42
CA LEU A 286 -1.74 -0.58 -21.08
C LEU A 286 -2.73 -0.51 -22.25
N GLU A 287 -3.99 -0.80 -21.98
CA GLU A 287 -5.07 -0.74 -22.96
C GLU A 287 -6.19 0.19 -22.49
N GLY A 288 -6.62 1.12 -23.33
CA GLY A 288 -7.68 2.08 -23.04
C GLY A 288 -7.18 3.49 -22.68
N LYS A 289 -8.13 4.36 -22.29
CA LYS A 289 -7.90 5.79 -22.02
C LYS A 289 -8.55 6.22 -20.70
N GLY A 290 -7.89 7.12 -19.97
CA GLY A 290 -8.43 7.71 -18.74
C GLY A 290 -8.70 6.69 -17.63
N ARG A 291 -9.92 6.74 -17.06
CA ARG A 291 -10.34 5.86 -15.95
C ARG A 291 -10.57 4.40 -16.35
N HIS A 292 -10.69 4.11 -17.65
CA HIS A 292 -10.91 2.76 -18.18
C HIS A 292 -9.62 2.11 -18.69
N MET A 293 -8.46 2.54 -18.18
CA MET A 293 -7.17 1.96 -18.56
C MET A 293 -6.96 0.62 -17.86
N GLN A 294 -6.93 -0.46 -18.63
CA GLN A 294 -6.57 -1.80 -18.15
C GLN A 294 -5.06 -1.98 -18.23
N THR A 295 -4.48 -2.60 -17.20
CA THR A 295 -3.05 -2.89 -17.11
C THR A 295 -2.85 -4.38 -17.01
N THR A 296 -2.22 -4.98 -18.02
CA THR A 296 -1.94 -6.42 -18.07
C THR A 296 -0.43 -6.66 -17.95
N PRO A 297 0.05 -7.50 -17.01
CA PRO A 297 1.47 -7.84 -16.96
C PRO A 297 1.85 -8.64 -18.20
N VAL A 298 2.96 -8.24 -18.85
CA VAL A 298 3.49 -8.93 -20.04
C VAL A 298 4.63 -9.87 -19.66
N GLY A 299 5.53 -9.40 -18.80
CA GLY A 299 6.70 -10.16 -18.38
C GLY A 299 7.63 -9.35 -17.47
N GLU A 300 8.61 -10.05 -16.91
CA GLU A 300 9.61 -9.48 -16.02
C GLU A 300 10.96 -10.09 -16.34
N VAL A 301 12.00 -9.25 -16.42
CA VAL A 301 13.36 -9.70 -16.72
C VAL A 301 14.32 -9.16 -15.67
N PRO A 302 15.10 -10.02 -15.00
CA PRO A 302 16.11 -9.57 -14.03
C PRO A 302 17.19 -8.75 -14.72
N VAL A 303 17.62 -7.68 -14.06
CA VAL A 303 18.68 -6.80 -14.54
C VAL A 303 19.79 -6.70 -13.50
N THR A 304 21.02 -6.73 -14.00
CA THR A 304 22.22 -6.68 -13.16
C THR A 304 22.45 -5.26 -12.63
N ALA A 305 23.19 -5.15 -11.52
CA ALA A 305 23.62 -3.88 -10.96
C ALA A 305 24.31 -2.95 -11.99
N LYS A 306 25.15 -3.51 -12.87
CA LYS A 306 25.86 -2.74 -13.91
C LYS A 306 24.88 -2.08 -14.89
N LEU A 307 23.87 -2.82 -15.33
CA LEU A 307 22.85 -2.32 -16.24
C LEU A 307 21.99 -1.23 -15.59
N VAL A 308 21.60 -1.44 -14.32
CA VAL A 308 20.83 -0.46 -13.55
C VAL A 308 21.62 0.83 -13.37
N GLN A 309 22.90 0.75 -13.02
CA GLN A 309 23.77 1.92 -12.91
C GLN A 309 23.82 2.68 -14.25
N GLY A 310 24.07 1.98 -15.37
CA GLY A 310 24.07 2.61 -16.70
C GLY A 310 22.74 3.30 -17.09
N LEU A 311 21.60 2.77 -16.63
CA LEU A 311 20.27 3.36 -16.88
C LEU A 311 19.94 4.53 -15.93
N CYS A 312 20.50 4.54 -14.72
CA CYS A 312 20.22 5.54 -13.70
C CYS A 312 21.16 6.76 -13.79
N SER A 313 22.42 6.59 -14.18
CA SER A 313 23.42 7.67 -14.26
C SER A 313 22.97 8.84 -15.13
N ASP A 314 22.28 8.56 -16.24
CA ASP A 314 21.86 9.59 -17.20
C ASP A 314 20.68 10.45 -16.70
N LYS A 315 19.96 9.99 -15.65
CA LYS A 315 18.72 10.66 -15.18
C LYS A 315 18.88 11.44 -13.89
N GLU A 316 20.04 11.41 -13.24
CA GLU A 316 20.28 12.24 -12.04
C GLU A 316 20.25 13.76 -12.35
N THR A 317 20.31 14.13 -13.63
CA THR A 317 20.08 15.51 -14.12
C THR A 317 18.61 15.87 -14.33
N LEU A 318 17.71 14.88 -14.40
CA LEU A 318 16.28 15.06 -14.62
C LEU A 318 15.54 14.72 -13.33
N ASN A 319 15.48 15.72 -12.44
CA ASN A 319 14.75 15.73 -11.18
C ASN A 319 13.23 15.65 -11.44
N ILE A 320 12.75 14.54 -12.00
CA ILE A 320 11.33 14.22 -12.08
C ILE A 320 10.97 13.71 -10.69
N PRO A 321 10.09 14.39 -9.94
CA PRO A 321 9.63 13.89 -8.66
C PRO A 321 9.04 12.50 -8.94
N THR A 322 9.73 11.46 -8.48
CA THR A 322 9.18 10.13 -8.38
C THR A 322 7.87 10.30 -7.63
N ARG A 323 6.73 10.06 -8.31
CA ARG A 323 5.44 9.99 -7.64
C ARG A 323 5.61 8.94 -6.54
N GLN A 324 5.67 9.40 -5.30
CA GLN A 324 5.51 8.52 -4.16
C GLN A 324 4.15 7.82 -4.33
N PRO A 325 4.07 6.52 -4.03
CA PRO A 325 2.87 5.72 -4.23
C PRO A 325 1.66 6.28 -3.52
#